data_AF-A0A9D8K8Z4-F1
#
_entry.id   AF-A0A9D8K8Z4-F1
#
_cell.length_a   1.000
_cell.length_b   1.000
_cell.length_c   1.000
_cell.angle_alpha   90.00
_cell.angle_beta   90.00
_cell.angle_gamma   90.00
#
_symmetry.space_group_name_H-M   'P 1'
#
loop_
_entity.id
_entity.type
_entity.pdbx_description
1 polymer ?
#
loop_
_entity_poly.entity_id
_entity_poly.type
_entity_poly.pdbx_seq_one_letter_code
_entity_poly.pdbx_strand_id
1 'polypeptide(L)'
;GAILNPFLVGVISGIGGTLGEITGYLFGYGGRIAIENISMYSRMVEWMKRWGSLTIFVLALIPNPLFDIAGAIAGLLRFPLWKFLLVGAAGRIPKHIFFAYSGAWVSHLLPP
;
A
#
# COMPACT_ATOMS: atom_id res chain seq x y z
N GLY A 1 -1.08 11.93 -26.02
CA GLY A 1 -2.05 12.14 -24.91
C GLY A 1 -1.39 13.03 -23.90
N ALA A 2 -1.84 14.27 -23.81
CA ALA A 2 -1.16 15.34 -23.11
C ALA A 2 -1.04 15.10 -21.59
N ILE A 3 0.20 15.19 -21.08
CA ILE A 3 0.54 16.08 -19.96
C ILE A 3 -0.30 15.87 -18.69
N LEU A 4 -0.17 14.72 -18.03
CA LEU A 4 -0.44 14.69 -16.58
C LEU A 4 0.89 14.83 -15.86
N ASN A 5 1.02 15.90 -15.07
CA ASN A 5 2.21 16.16 -14.25
C ASN A 5 2.55 14.86 -13.47
N PRO A 6 3.75 14.28 -13.62
CA PRO A 6 4.12 13.02 -12.98
C PRO A 6 3.88 13.01 -11.46
N PHE A 7 3.95 14.18 -10.84
CA PHE A 7 3.59 14.39 -9.44
C PHE A 7 2.09 14.15 -9.17
N LEU A 8 1.20 14.73 -9.97
CA LEU A 8 -0.25 14.55 -9.85
C LEU A 8 -0.65 13.10 -10.11
N VAL A 9 -0.06 12.45 -11.10
CA VAL A 9 -0.29 11.02 -11.36
C VAL A 9 0.13 10.18 -10.16
N GLY A 10 1.32 10.43 -9.61
CA GLY A 10 1.81 9.72 -8.42
C GLY A 10 0.91 9.90 -7.20
N VAL A 11 0.39 11.12 -6.97
CA VAL A 11 -0.54 11.41 -5.86
C VAL A 11 -1.89 10.71 -6.07
N ILE A 12 -2.51 10.85 -7.25
CA ILE A 12 -3.81 10.24 -7.54
C ILE A 12 -3.72 8.72 -7.51
N SER A 13 -2.67 8.11 -8.09
CA SER A 13 -2.44 6.67 -8.01
C SER A 13 -2.16 6.22 -6.57
N GLY A 14 -1.41 6.99 -5.78
CA GLY A 14 -1.16 6.68 -4.37
C GLY A 14 -2.44 6.66 -3.54
N ILE A 15 -3.31 7.66 -3.72
CA ILE A 15 -4.61 7.74 -3.04
C ILE A 15 -5.54 6.62 -3.52
N GLY A 16 -5.69 6.46 -4.84
CA GLY A 16 -6.55 5.44 -5.44
C GLY A 16 -6.13 4.02 -5.05
N GLY A 17 -4.82 3.74 -5.02
CA GLY A 17 -4.29 2.45 -4.56
C GLY A 17 -4.59 2.18 -3.08
N THR A 18 -4.44 3.20 -2.23
CA THR A 18 -4.73 3.06 -0.80
C THR A 18 -6.23 2.89 -0.53
N LEU A 19 -7.09 3.55 -1.32
CA LEU A 19 -8.54 3.34 -1.27
C LEU A 19 -8.95 1.94 -1.75
N GLY A 20 -8.31 1.43 -2.81
CA GLY A 20 -8.56 0.07 -3.31
C GLY A 20 -8.34 -1.00 -2.23
N GLU A 21 -7.33 -0.79 -1.38
CA GLU A 21 -6.99 -1.68 -0.27
C GLU A 21 -7.96 -1.70 0.91
N ILE A 22 -8.90 -0.75 0.96
CA ILE A 22 -9.99 -0.81 1.95
C ILE A 22 -10.74 -2.14 1.83
N THR A 23 -10.85 -2.70 0.62
CA THR A 23 -11.46 -4.02 0.43
C THR A 23 -10.71 -5.11 1.20
N GLY A 24 -9.37 -5.17 1.10
CA GLY A 24 -8.53 -6.08 1.89
C GLY A 24 -8.67 -5.86 3.40
N TYR A 25 -8.71 -4.61 3.84
CA TYR A 25 -8.98 -4.25 5.23
C TYR A 25 -10.34 -4.79 5.71
N LEU A 26 -11.39 -4.61 4.92
CA LEU A 26 -12.73 -5.09 5.26
C LEU A 26 -12.82 -6.62 5.30
N PHE A 27 -12.15 -7.32 4.37
CA PHE A 27 -12.03 -8.78 4.42
C PHE A 27 -11.38 -9.26 5.72
N GLY A 28 -10.29 -8.62 6.11
CA GLY A 28 -9.64 -8.83 7.39
C GLY A 28 -10.53 -8.55 8.60
N TYR A 29 -11.24 -7.43 8.57
CA TYR A 29 -12.17 -7.03 9.62
C TYR A 29 -13.32 -8.03 9.80
N GLY A 30 -13.80 -8.61 8.70
CA GLY A 30 -14.79 -9.69 8.68
C GLY A 30 -14.25 -11.07 9.04
N GLY A 31 -12.96 -11.20 9.35
CA GLY A 31 -12.31 -12.48 9.68
C GLY A 31 -12.13 -13.43 8.49
N ARG A 32 -12.33 -12.94 7.25
CA ARG A 32 -12.19 -13.73 6.02
C ARG A 32 -10.84 -13.42 5.39
N ILE A 33 -9.77 -14.04 5.88
CA ILE A 33 -8.44 -13.91 5.29
C ILE A 33 -8.00 -15.25 4.69
N ALA A 34 -7.80 -15.27 3.38
CA ALA A 34 -7.14 -16.38 2.69
C ALA A 34 -5.62 -16.16 2.79
N ILE A 35 -4.96 -16.84 3.73
CA ILE A 35 -3.51 -16.76 3.94
C ILE A 35 -2.87 -18.03 3.43
N GLU A 36 -1.99 -17.91 2.44
CA GLU A 36 -1.15 -19.02 1.98
C GLU A 36 0.07 -19.26 2.90
N ASN A 37 0.58 -18.22 3.57
CA ASN A 37 1.81 -18.28 4.37
C ASN A 37 1.58 -17.88 5.85
N ILE A 38 1.29 -18.87 6.69
CA ILE A 38 0.95 -18.69 8.11
C ILE A 38 2.10 -18.09 8.93
N SER A 39 3.35 -18.46 8.62
CA SER A 39 4.55 -18.00 9.35
C SER A 39 4.79 -16.50 9.17
N MET A 40 4.72 -16.03 7.92
CA MET A 40 4.83 -14.61 7.56
C MET A 40 3.67 -13.82 8.18
N TYR A 41 2.45 -14.34 8.06
CA TYR A 41 1.26 -13.74 8.65
C TYR A 41 1.41 -13.52 10.16
N SER A 42 1.82 -14.55 10.92
CA SER A 42 2.03 -14.44 12.37
C SER A 42 3.05 -13.35 12.72
N ARG A 43 4.15 -13.27 11.97
CA ARG A 43 5.19 -12.28 12.17
C ARG A 43 4.70 -10.85 11.90
N MET A 44 3.90 -10.67 10.85
CA MET A 44 3.28 -9.38 10.52
C MET A 44 2.24 -8.96 11.57
N VAL A 45 1.45 -9.90 12.09
CA VAL A 45 0.53 -9.66 13.21
C VAL A 45 1.29 -9.15 14.43
N GLU A 46 2.40 -9.80 14.79
CA GLU A 46 3.21 -9.41 15.95
C GLU A 46 3.87 -8.04 15.75
N TRP A 47 4.41 -7.77 14.57
CA TRP A 47 4.94 -6.45 14.23
C TRP A 47 3.87 -5.37 14.30
N MET A 48 2.69 -5.61 13.76
CA MET A 48 1.61 -4.63 13.75
C MET A 48 1.02 -4.41 15.15
N LYS A 49 1.00 -5.43 16.02
CA LYS A 49 0.67 -5.25 17.44
C LYS A 49 1.70 -4.39 18.18
N ARG A 50 2.99 -4.51 17.84
CA ARG A 50 4.08 -3.84 18.55
C ARG A 50 4.37 -2.43 18.04
N TRP A 51 4.25 -2.20 16.72
CA TRP A 51 4.65 -0.96 16.06
C TRP A 51 3.53 -0.28 15.26
N GLY A 52 2.41 -0.97 15.01
CA GLY A 52 1.19 -0.42 14.41
C GLY A 52 1.43 0.37 13.13
N SER A 53 1.28 1.69 13.23
CA SER A 53 1.51 2.65 12.14
C SER A 53 2.88 2.50 11.48
N LEU A 54 3.94 2.25 12.25
CA LEU A 54 5.28 2.14 11.71
C LEU A 54 5.41 0.90 10.79
N THR A 55 4.77 -0.20 11.17
CA THR A 55 4.69 -1.41 10.32
C THR A 55 3.93 -1.15 9.03
N ILE A 56 2.77 -0.47 9.10
CA ILE A 56 1.98 -0.10 7.92
C ILE A 56 2.80 0.76 6.96
N PHE A 57 3.53 1.76 7.48
CA PHE A 57 4.37 2.65 6.67
C PHE A 57 5.49 1.90 5.95
N VAL A 58 6.22 1.05 6.68
CA VAL A 58 7.34 0.27 6.11
C VAL A 58 6.83 -0.73 5.07
N LEU A 59 5.70 -1.40 5.33
CA LEU A 59 5.11 -2.34 4.37
C LEU A 59 4.56 -1.64 3.13
N ALA A 60 4.00 -0.43 3.26
CA ALA A 60 3.54 0.39 2.13
C ALA A 60 4.67 0.82 1.19
N LEU A 61 5.88 1.02 1.74
CA LEU A 61 7.08 1.37 0.97
C LEU A 61 7.59 0.22 0.10
N ILE A 62 7.36 -1.04 0.49
CA ILE A 62 7.89 -2.20 -0.23
C ILE A 62 6.90 -2.62 -1.35
N PRO A 63 7.28 -2.60 -2.65
CA PRO A 63 6.48 -3.19 -3.74
C PRO A 63 6.49 -4.71 -3.67
N ASN A 64 5.64 -5.26 -2.82
CA ASN A 64 5.43 -6.70 -2.71
C ASN A 64 3.99 -6.92 -2.18
N PRO A 65 3.27 -8.00 -2.53
CA PRO A 65 1.97 -8.41 -1.97
C PRO A 65 1.82 -8.37 -0.43
N LEU A 66 2.90 -8.11 0.30
CA LEU A 66 2.93 -7.79 1.72
C LEU A 66 1.97 -6.68 2.14
N PHE A 67 1.76 -5.63 1.32
CA PHE A 67 0.90 -4.52 1.76
C PHE A 67 -0.60 -4.88 1.73
N ASP A 68 -1.04 -5.70 0.77
CA ASP A 68 -2.40 -6.25 0.74
C ASP A 68 -2.66 -7.16 1.96
N ILE A 69 -1.68 -7.99 2.32
CA ILE A 69 -1.72 -8.82 3.55
C ILE A 69 -1.76 -7.91 4.80
N ALA A 70 -0.99 -6.82 4.80
CA ALA A 70 -1.01 -5.83 5.88
C ALA A 70 -2.38 -5.18 6.03
N GLY A 71 -3.06 -4.86 4.92
CA GLY A 71 -4.43 -4.35 4.93
C GLY A 71 -5.37 -5.33 5.64
N ALA A 72 -5.35 -6.60 5.27
CA ALA A 72 -6.16 -7.64 5.91
C ALA A 72 -5.82 -7.83 7.40
N ILE A 73 -4.55 -7.86 7.78
CA ILE A 73 -4.16 -7.97 9.19
C ILE A 73 -4.59 -6.71 9.97
N ALA A 74 -4.47 -5.52 9.37
CA ALA A 74 -4.90 -4.27 10.00
C ALA A 74 -6.40 -4.28 10.26
N GLY A 75 -7.17 -4.80 9.30
CA GLY A 75 -8.60 -5.07 9.43
C GLY A 75 -8.92 -6.01 10.59
N LEU A 76 -8.23 -7.15 10.65
CA LEU A 76 -8.42 -8.15 11.70
C LEU A 76 -8.12 -7.61 13.09
N LEU A 77 -7.04 -6.83 13.22
CA LEU A 77 -6.65 -6.18 14.48
C LEU A 77 -7.52 -4.96 14.80
N ARG A 78 -8.52 -4.64 13.96
CA ARG A 78 -9.38 -3.46 14.06
C ARG A 78 -8.56 -2.17 14.18
N PHE A 79 -7.46 -2.09 13.45
CA PHE A 79 -6.61 -0.91 13.44
C PHE A 79 -7.39 0.28 12.89
N PRO A 80 -7.27 1.49 13.45
CA PRO A 80 -8.15 2.59 13.03
C PRO A 80 -7.99 2.91 11.53
N LEU A 81 -9.08 2.76 10.75
CA LEU A 81 -9.07 2.85 9.27
C LEU A 81 -8.43 4.13 8.75
N TRP A 82 -8.83 5.30 9.27
CA TRP A 82 -8.22 6.59 9.00
C TRP A 82 -6.69 6.64 9.22
N LYS A 83 -6.15 5.98 10.25
CA LYS A 83 -4.70 5.87 10.45
C LYS A 83 -4.05 4.97 9.40
N PHE A 84 -4.69 3.84 9.07
CA PHE A 84 -4.22 2.95 8.01
C PHE A 84 -4.17 3.68 6.66
N LEU A 85 -5.22 4.43 6.31
CA LEU A 85 -5.29 5.21 5.07
C LEU A 85 -4.24 6.32 5.02
N LEU A 86 -4.10 7.12 6.09
CA LEU A 86 -3.12 8.21 6.11
C LEU A 86 -1.68 7.69 6.02
N VAL A 87 -1.36 6.65 6.79
CA VAL A 87 0.00 6.10 6.86
C VAL A 87 0.32 5.27 5.61
N GLY A 88 -0.64 4.51 5.09
CA GLY A 88 -0.52 3.76 3.85
C GLY A 88 -0.34 4.68 2.64
N ALA A 89 -1.13 5.75 2.55
CA ALA A 89 -0.97 6.76 1.51
C ALA A 89 0.39 7.47 1.62
N ALA A 90 0.82 7.84 2.83
CA ALA A 90 2.13 8.45 3.07
C ALA A 90 3.30 7.55 2.64
N GLY A 91 3.18 6.22 2.79
CA GLY A 91 4.19 5.28 2.31
C GLY A 91 4.14 5.01 0.80
N ARG A 92 2.94 4.99 0.20
CA ARG A 92 2.75 4.72 -1.24
C ARG A 92 3.05 5.91 -2.13
N ILE A 93 2.72 7.14 -1.73
CA ILE A 93 2.89 8.35 -2.55
C ILE A 93 4.35 8.55 -3.00
N PRO A 94 5.37 8.50 -2.12
CA PRO A 94 6.77 8.69 -2.52
C PRO A 94 7.22 7.67 -3.56
N LYS A 95 6.79 6.42 -3.40
CA LYS A 95 7.12 5.32 -4.30
C LYS A 95 6.42 5.45 -5.66
N HIS A 96 5.15 5.84 -5.69
CA HIS A 96 4.44 6.05 -6.96
C HIS A 96 4.97 7.26 -7.71
N ILE A 97 5.38 8.31 -6.99
CA ILE A 97 6.12 9.44 -7.58
C ILE A 97 7.44 8.93 -8.19
N PHE A 98 8.21 8.11 -7.47
CA PHE A 98 9.46 7.54 -7.99
C PHE A 98 9.24 6.67 -9.25
N PHE A 99 8.24 5.79 -9.23
CA PHE A 99 7.87 4.97 -10.39
C PHE A 99 7.38 5.84 -11.57
N ALA A 100 6.56 6.87 -11.33
CA ALA A 100 6.09 7.78 -12.36
C ALA A 100 7.24 8.56 -13.01
N TYR A 101 8.23 9.01 -12.23
CA TYR A 101 9.44 9.62 -12.76
C TYR A 101 10.28 8.64 -13.59
N SER A 102 10.42 7.37 -13.16
CA SER A 102 11.11 6.36 -13.96
C SER A 102 10.40 6.04 -15.28
N GLY A 103 9.06 6.01 -15.29
CA GLY A 103 8.26 5.78 -16.48
C GLY A 103 8.38 6.92 -17.50
N ALA A 104 8.40 8.17 -17.03
CA ALA A 104 8.64 9.34 -17.88
C ALA A 104 10.03 9.31 -18.55
N TRP A 105 11.03 8.78 -17.84
CA TRP A 105 12.38 8.61 -18.38
C TRP A 105 12.45 7.50 -19.45
N VAL A 106 11.74 6.39 -19.23
CA VAL A 106 11.63 5.28 -20.20
C VAL A 106 10.89 5.70 -21.46
N SER A 107 9.84 6.52 -21.36
CA SER A 107 9.12 7.03 -22.54
C SER A 107 9.95 7.94 -23.44
N HIS A 108 11.10 8.44 -22.96
CA HIS A 108 12.05 9.21 -23.76
C HIS A 108 13.08 8.33 -24.49
N LEU A 109 13.23 7.05 -24.10
CA LEU A 109 14.21 6.10 -24.64
C LEU A 109 13.62 5.13 -25.68
N LEU A 110 12.30 5.00 -25.74
CA LEU A 110 11.59 4.24 -26.77
C LEU A 110 11.05 5.21 -27.83
N PRO A 111 11.62 5.27 -29.05
CA PRO A 111 10.98 5.97 -30.15
C PRO A 111 9.64 5.28 -30.50
N PRO A 112 8.66 6.02 -31.06
CA PRO A 112 7.36 5.48 -31.47
C PRO A 112 7.46 4.45 -32.59
#